data_AF-A0A8J4T3S4-F1
#
_entry.id   AF-A0A8J4T3S4-F1
#
_cell.length_a   1.000
_cell.length_b   1.000
_cell.length_c   1.000
_cell.angle_alpha   90.00
_cell.angle_beta   90.00
_cell.angle_gamma   90.00
#
_symmetry.space_group_name_H-M   'P 1'
#
loop_
_entity.id
_entity.type
_entity.pdbx_description
1 polymer ?
#
loop_
_entity_poly.entity_id
_entity_poly.type
_entity_poly.pdbx_seq_one_letter_code
_entity_poly.pdbx_strand_id
1 'polypeptide(L)'
;MESAVVESGPCSSVEPTLYADMCSVNENGSAFSPFSVQTQSFPVHSEIAVSVLVPDSPVLPESKPLDKCLMLADLQQIVGSWELNEELAKLLEIRLETLRSTLPKSWPSHASVNVTNTVWATAVIIAYFELRLTEQKDEWELLTDKARRWLLDQALAFDKDVTVARRLCDNLLELAKQMLESQKI
;
A
#
# COMPACT_ATOMS: atom_id res chain seq x y z
N MET A 1 -18.13 5.87 -64.37
CA MET A 1 -17.68 6.56 -63.14
C MET A 1 -16.52 5.74 -62.63
N GLU A 2 -15.35 5.98 -63.23
CA GLU A 2 -14.24 6.77 -62.61
C GLU A 2 -13.66 6.01 -61.40
N SER A 3 -12.52 5.34 -61.62
CA SER A 3 -11.15 5.82 -61.27
C SER A 3 -10.86 5.52 -59.79
N ALA A 4 -10.15 4.44 -59.47
CA ALA A 4 -8.69 4.27 -59.47
C ALA A 4 -7.98 4.90 -58.25
N VAL A 5 -6.87 4.25 -57.88
CA VAL A 5 -5.75 4.61 -56.99
C VAL A 5 -5.72 3.83 -55.66
N VAL A 6 -4.87 2.77 -55.46
CA VAL A 6 -3.39 2.76 -55.26
C VAL A 6 -3.03 3.38 -53.89
N GLU A 7 -2.26 2.84 -52.95
CA GLU A 7 -1.05 2.00 -53.00
C GLU A 7 -0.68 1.47 -51.59
N SER A 8 0.11 0.38 -51.57
CA SER A 8 1.23 0.01 -50.66
C SER A 8 1.39 0.66 -49.27
N GLY A 9 1.68 -0.08 -48.20
CA GLY A 9 3.00 -0.70 -47.96
C GLY A 9 3.68 -0.13 -46.69
N PRO A 10 4.82 -0.67 -46.20
CA PRO A 10 4.86 -1.30 -44.86
C PRO A 10 5.91 -0.76 -43.86
N CYS A 11 5.85 -1.32 -42.64
CA CYS A 11 6.94 -1.66 -41.69
C CYS A 11 7.76 -0.57 -40.93
N SER A 12 7.85 -0.83 -39.62
CA SER A 12 9.01 -0.64 -38.70
C SER A 12 9.25 0.70 -37.99
N SER A 13 9.21 0.59 -36.65
CA SER A 13 10.23 1.01 -35.67
C SER A 13 10.41 2.49 -35.29
N VAL A 14 10.84 2.62 -34.02
CA VAL A 14 11.55 3.70 -33.30
C VAL A 14 10.75 4.85 -32.63
N GLU A 15 10.71 4.80 -31.29
CA GLU A 15 10.76 5.94 -30.36
C GLU A 15 12.00 6.83 -30.66
N PRO A 16 12.05 8.16 -30.32
CA PRO A 16 12.07 8.60 -28.91
C PRO A 16 11.54 10.01 -28.56
N THR A 17 11.28 10.18 -27.25
CA THR A 17 11.40 11.35 -26.37
C THR A 17 11.47 12.76 -26.97
N LEU A 18 10.62 13.68 -26.49
CA LEU A 18 11.10 14.91 -25.82
C LEU A 18 10.00 15.65 -25.07
N TYR A 19 10.36 16.08 -23.86
CA TYR A 19 9.71 17.08 -23.01
C TYR A 19 9.31 18.36 -23.77
N ALA A 20 8.08 18.82 -23.53
CA ALA A 20 7.66 20.22 -23.61
C ALA A 20 6.59 20.40 -22.50
N ASP A 21 6.96 20.87 -21.31
CA ASP A 21 7.06 22.29 -20.94
C ASP A 21 5.70 23.01 -21.05
N MET A 22 4.95 23.02 -19.95
CA MET A 22 3.84 23.94 -19.73
C MET A 22 3.89 24.44 -18.28
N CYS A 23 4.59 25.56 -18.08
CA CYS A 23 4.43 26.40 -16.89
C CYS A 23 3.04 27.06 -16.91
N SER A 24 2.20 26.71 -15.94
CA SER A 24 1.01 27.51 -15.61
C SER A 24 1.41 28.64 -14.67
N VAL A 25 1.22 29.87 -15.13
CA VAL A 25 1.47 31.13 -14.43
C VAL A 25 0.22 31.48 -13.60
N ASN A 26 0.39 31.96 -12.35
CA ASN A 26 -0.70 32.56 -11.57
C ASN A 26 -0.58 34.09 -11.53
N GLU A 27 -1.69 34.77 -11.22
CA GLU A 27 -1.94 36.20 -11.51
C GLU A 27 -1.13 37.23 -10.70
N ASN A 28 -0.03 36.82 -10.04
CA ASN A 28 0.76 37.70 -9.18
C ASN A 28 2.15 38.04 -9.73
N GLY A 29 2.45 37.73 -10.99
CA GLY A 29 3.60 38.31 -11.71
C GLY A 29 4.98 38.11 -11.05
N SER A 30 5.17 37.05 -10.26
CA SER A 30 6.46 36.78 -9.61
C SER A 30 7.12 35.55 -10.21
N ALA A 31 8.27 35.75 -10.85
CA ALA A 31 9.14 34.69 -11.34
C ALA A 31 9.78 33.96 -10.14
N PHE A 32 9.38 32.71 -9.89
CA PHE A 32 10.11 31.84 -8.99
C PHE A 32 11.21 31.13 -9.78
N SER A 33 12.46 31.47 -9.47
CA SER A 33 13.63 30.73 -9.97
C SER A 33 13.63 29.30 -9.42
N PRO A 34 13.99 28.28 -10.23
CA PRO A 34 14.28 26.96 -9.69
C PRO A 34 15.52 27.07 -8.79
N PHE A 35 15.39 26.56 -7.57
CA PHE A 35 16.45 26.55 -6.57
C PHE A 35 17.69 25.86 -7.14
N SER A 36 18.75 26.63 -7.31
CA SER A 36 20.07 26.14 -7.69
C SER A 36 20.57 25.19 -6.60
N VAL A 37 20.71 23.90 -6.92
CA VAL A 37 21.37 22.94 -6.03
C VAL A 37 22.86 23.29 -6.00
N GLN A 38 23.30 23.97 -4.94
CA GLN A 38 24.72 24.11 -4.64
C GLN A 38 25.23 22.78 -4.09
N THR A 39 25.94 22.02 -4.94
CA THR A 39 26.77 20.90 -4.54
C THR A 39 27.89 21.41 -3.65
N GLN A 40 27.73 21.27 -2.34
CA GLN A 40 28.84 21.44 -1.41
C GLN A 40 29.62 20.14 -1.32
N SER A 41 30.86 20.19 -1.77
CA SER A 41 31.84 19.11 -1.66
C SER A 41 32.24 18.93 -0.19
N PHE A 42 31.97 17.76 0.39
CA PHE A 42 32.51 17.40 1.70
C PHE A 42 33.87 16.70 1.55
N PRO A 43 34.90 17.10 2.33
CA PRO A 43 36.23 16.53 2.24
C PRO A 43 36.29 15.11 2.81
N VAL A 44 36.94 14.23 2.05
CA VAL A 44 37.37 12.88 2.45
C VAL A 44 38.49 13.02 3.49
N HIS A 45 38.29 12.44 4.67
CA HIS A 45 39.20 11.52 5.38
C HIS A 45 38.85 11.46 6.87
N SER A 46 38.56 10.26 7.36
CA SER A 46 39.09 9.74 8.64
C SER A 46 38.67 8.28 8.76
N GLU A 47 39.65 7.39 8.66
CA GLU A 47 39.49 5.95 8.85
C GLU A 47 38.98 5.66 10.27
N ILE A 48 37.91 4.88 10.36
CA ILE A 48 37.56 4.14 11.58
C ILE A 48 37.65 2.67 11.22
N ALA A 49 38.72 2.02 11.68
CA ALA A 49 38.88 0.59 11.60
C ALA A 49 37.81 -0.09 12.48
N VAL A 50 36.77 -0.62 11.86
CA VAL A 50 35.81 -1.49 12.55
C VAL A 50 36.37 -2.90 12.52
N SER A 51 36.85 -3.33 13.69
CA SER A 51 37.31 -4.68 13.95
C SER A 51 36.17 -5.66 13.72
N VAL A 52 36.41 -6.61 12.82
CA VAL A 52 35.54 -7.75 12.55
C VAL A 52 35.51 -8.64 13.78
N LEU A 53 34.35 -8.71 14.44
CA LEU A 53 33.96 -9.85 15.25
C LEU A 53 32.61 -10.31 14.72
N VAL A 54 32.63 -11.41 13.98
CA VAL A 54 31.44 -12.18 13.61
C VAL A 54 31.23 -13.22 14.71
N PRO A 55 30.14 -13.15 15.50
CA PRO A 55 29.55 -14.33 16.08
C PRO A 55 28.47 -14.85 15.14
N ASP A 56 28.68 -16.10 14.77
CA ASP A 56 27.83 -17.04 14.05
C ASP A 56 26.40 -17.13 14.61
N SER A 57 25.39 -16.64 13.87
CA SER A 57 24.01 -17.18 13.76
C SER A 57 23.04 -16.14 13.18
N PRO A 58 22.16 -16.51 12.24
CA PRO A 58 21.11 -15.60 11.76
C PRO A 58 19.98 -15.54 12.80
N VAL A 59 20.13 -14.66 13.79
CA VAL A 59 18.98 -14.20 14.57
C VAL A 59 18.29 -13.15 13.70
N LEU A 60 17.11 -13.48 13.15
CA LEU A 60 16.26 -12.48 12.51
C LEU A 60 16.06 -11.35 13.54
N PRO A 61 16.39 -10.09 13.21
CA PRO A 61 16.09 -8.99 14.10
C PRO A 61 14.57 -8.90 14.24
N GLU A 62 14.09 -9.16 15.45
CA GLU A 62 12.75 -8.84 15.87
C GLU A 62 12.59 -7.32 15.68
N SER A 63 11.91 -6.91 14.60
CA SER A 63 11.83 -5.52 14.19
C SER A 63 11.02 -4.74 15.23
N LYS A 64 11.48 -3.54 15.59
CA LYS A 64 10.78 -2.74 16.60
C LYS A 64 9.39 -2.40 16.06
N PRO A 65 8.37 -2.22 16.92
CA PRO A 65 7.01 -1.92 16.49
C PRO A 65 6.90 -0.71 15.54
N LEU A 66 7.77 0.30 15.71
CA LEU A 66 7.85 1.46 14.81
C LEU A 66 8.31 1.08 13.39
N ASP A 67 9.23 0.13 13.29
CA ASP A 67 9.70 -0.38 11.99
C ASP A 67 8.55 -1.09 11.26
N LYS A 68 7.70 -1.84 11.99
CA LYS A 68 6.54 -2.53 11.40
C LYS A 68 5.49 -1.55 10.85
N CYS A 69 5.21 -0.47 11.58
CA CYS A 69 4.28 0.57 11.11
C CYS A 69 4.73 1.16 9.76
N LEU A 70 6.01 1.53 9.66
CA LEU A 70 6.58 2.09 8.43
C LEU A 70 6.58 1.08 7.28
N MET A 71 6.98 -0.17 7.55
CA MET A 71 6.97 -1.22 6.52
C MET A 71 5.55 -1.51 6.00
N LEU A 72 4.54 -1.50 6.88
CA LEU A 72 3.14 -1.64 6.45
C LEU A 72 2.67 -0.41 5.67
N ALA A 73 3.13 0.79 6.01
CA ALA A 73 2.84 2.00 5.26
C ALA A 73 3.41 1.94 3.83
N ASP A 74 4.64 1.45 3.67
CA ASP A 74 5.30 1.30 2.37
C ASP A 74 4.57 0.33 1.44
N LEU A 75 3.93 -0.69 2.00
CA LEU A 75 3.10 -1.64 1.25
C LEU A 75 1.70 -1.11 0.90
N GLN A 76 1.28 0.03 1.47
CA GLN A 76 -0.05 0.56 1.21
C GLN A 76 -0.13 1.12 -0.22
N GLN A 77 -1.12 0.68 -0.98
CA GLN A 77 -1.37 1.25 -2.30
C GLN A 77 -1.85 2.70 -2.21
N ILE A 78 -1.70 3.45 -3.31
CA ILE A 78 -2.16 4.84 -3.42
C ILE A 78 -3.65 4.97 -3.08
N VAL A 79 -4.46 3.94 -3.36
CA VAL A 79 -5.90 3.91 -3.05
C VAL A 79 -6.22 3.60 -1.58
N GLY A 80 -5.24 3.19 -0.78
CA GLY A 80 -5.41 2.88 0.65
C GLY A 80 -5.58 1.39 0.98
N SER A 81 -5.42 0.50 0.02
CA SER A 81 -5.55 -0.95 0.21
C SER A 81 -4.19 -1.66 0.30
N TRP A 82 -4.22 -2.93 0.69
CA TRP A 82 -3.08 -3.82 0.64
C TRP A 82 -3.40 -5.09 -0.14
N GLU A 83 -2.38 -5.62 -0.81
CA GLU A 83 -2.45 -6.91 -1.49
C GLU A 83 -2.07 -8.05 -0.56
N LEU A 84 -2.73 -9.20 -0.75
CA LEU A 84 -2.43 -10.40 0.00
C LEU A 84 -1.24 -11.14 -0.64
N ASN A 85 -0.04 -10.83 -0.19
CA ASN A 85 1.22 -11.40 -0.68
C ASN A 85 2.11 -11.94 0.46
N GLU A 86 3.21 -12.60 0.09
CA GLU A 86 4.19 -13.17 1.02
C GLU A 86 4.83 -12.11 1.92
N GLU A 87 5.09 -10.92 1.39
CA GLU A 87 5.73 -9.83 2.11
C GLU A 87 4.85 -9.32 3.26
N LEU A 88 3.56 -9.13 2.98
CA LEU A 88 2.56 -8.79 3.98
C LEU A 88 2.44 -9.89 5.05
N ALA A 89 2.34 -11.14 4.61
CA ALA A 89 2.22 -12.28 5.49
C ALA A 89 3.42 -12.38 6.45
N LYS A 90 4.63 -12.14 5.94
CA LYS A 90 5.87 -12.10 6.71
C LYS A 90 5.88 -10.96 7.73
N LEU A 91 5.41 -9.77 7.39
CA LEU A 91 5.33 -8.64 8.32
C LEU A 91 4.35 -8.88 9.48
N LEU A 92 3.25 -9.54 9.18
CA LEU A 92 2.26 -9.93 10.18
C LEU A 92 2.70 -11.17 10.98
N GLU A 93 3.79 -11.83 10.59
CA GLU A 93 4.25 -13.10 11.15
C GLU A 93 3.20 -14.23 11.07
N ILE A 94 2.39 -14.21 10.00
CA ILE A 94 1.34 -15.19 9.72
C ILE A 94 1.65 -15.86 8.39
N ARG A 95 1.44 -17.18 8.29
CA ARG A 95 1.56 -17.88 7.01
C ARG A 95 0.53 -17.38 6.00
N LEU A 96 0.95 -17.17 4.75
CA LEU A 96 0.07 -16.69 3.67
C LEU A 96 -1.15 -17.62 3.47
N GLU A 97 -0.97 -18.92 3.63
CA GLU A 97 -2.06 -19.91 3.54
C GLU A 97 -3.08 -19.75 4.68
N THR A 98 -2.63 -19.37 5.87
CA THR A 98 -3.53 -19.07 6.99
C THR A 98 -4.39 -17.86 6.67
N LEU A 99 -3.80 -16.79 6.12
CA LEU A 99 -4.56 -15.60 5.71
C LEU A 99 -5.56 -15.93 4.60
N ARG A 100 -5.18 -16.77 3.62
CA ARG A 100 -6.06 -17.20 2.53
C ARG A 100 -7.18 -18.13 2.99
N SER A 101 -6.90 -19.03 3.94
CA SER A 101 -7.90 -19.99 4.46
C SER A 101 -8.91 -19.36 5.41
N THR A 102 -8.53 -18.26 6.07
CA THR A 102 -9.41 -17.49 6.97
C THR A 102 -10.24 -16.42 6.26
N LEU A 103 -9.98 -16.21 4.96
CA LEU A 103 -10.76 -15.29 4.14
C LEU A 103 -12.25 -15.68 4.15
N PRO A 104 -13.15 -14.76 4.54
CA PRO A 104 -14.58 -15.03 4.52
C PRO A 104 -15.08 -15.18 3.08
N LYS A 105 -15.89 -16.21 2.81
CA LYS A 105 -16.38 -16.49 1.44
C LYS A 105 -17.21 -15.36 0.87
N SER A 106 -17.96 -14.66 1.71
CA SER A 106 -18.83 -13.55 1.35
C SER A 106 -18.80 -12.46 2.40
N TRP A 107 -19.25 -11.27 2.02
CA TRP A 107 -19.43 -10.19 2.98
C TRP A 107 -20.47 -10.61 4.04
N PRO A 108 -20.24 -10.29 5.34
CA PRO A 108 -21.22 -10.58 6.40
C PRO A 108 -22.58 -10.03 6.00
N SER A 109 -23.67 -10.80 6.10
CA SER A 109 -25.02 -10.33 5.71
C SER A 109 -25.31 -10.08 4.22
N HIS A 110 -24.35 -10.28 3.30
CA HIS A 110 -24.55 -10.24 1.84
C HIS A 110 -23.91 -11.47 1.16
N ALA A 111 -24.62 -12.60 1.15
CA ALA A 111 -24.11 -13.89 0.69
C ALA A 111 -23.75 -13.97 -0.81
N SER A 112 -24.20 -13.00 -1.62
CA SER A 112 -23.97 -12.99 -3.07
C SER A 112 -22.67 -12.30 -3.51
N VAL A 113 -21.99 -11.60 -2.60
CA VAL A 113 -20.77 -10.84 -2.93
C VAL A 113 -19.59 -11.45 -2.18
N ASN A 114 -18.63 -11.97 -2.93
CA ASN A 114 -17.42 -12.56 -2.36
C ASN A 114 -16.48 -11.47 -1.84
N VAL A 115 -15.84 -11.74 -0.70
CA VAL A 115 -14.73 -10.89 -0.22
C VAL A 115 -13.49 -11.21 -1.04
N THR A 116 -12.83 -10.19 -1.58
CA THR A 116 -11.59 -10.38 -2.34
C THR A 116 -10.40 -10.48 -1.39
N ASN A 117 -9.28 -11.04 -1.87
CA ASN A 117 -8.04 -11.10 -1.10
C ASN A 117 -7.57 -9.71 -0.65
N THR A 118 -7.70 -8.69 -1.50
CA THR A 118 -7.34 -7.30 -1.20
C THR A 118 -8.22 -6.71 -0.09
N VAL A 119 -9.53 -6.95 -0.14
CA VAL A 119 -10.46 -6.52 0.91
C VAL A 119 -10.10 -7.17 2.24
N TRP A 120 -9.84 -8.49 2.22
CA TRP A 120 -9.46 -9.23 3.42
C TRP A 120 -8.12 -8.76 3.99
N ALA A 121 -7.08 -8.65 3.16
CA ALA A 121 -5.76 -8.14 3.58
C ALA A 121 -5.86 -6.75 4.22
N THR A 122 -6.63 -5.86 3.60
CA THR A 122 -6.85 -4.50 4.12
C THR A 122 -7.54 -4.52 5.49
N ALA A 123 -8.58 -5.36 5.67
CA ALA A 123 -9.25 -5.52 6.96
C ALA A 123 -8.32 -6.09 8.04
N VAL A 124 -7.50 -7.09 7.69
CA VAL A 124 -6.52 -7.70 8.61
C VAL A 124 -5.49 -6.68 9.08
N ILE A 125 -4.97 -5.82 8.21
CA ILE A 125 -3.96 -4.82 8.59
C ILE A 125 -4.55 -3.75 9.50
N ILE A 126 -5.76 -3.27 9.19
CA ILE A 126 -6.45 -2.32 10.08
C ILE A 126 -6.62 -2.96 11.47
N ALA A 127 -7.09 -4.21 11.53
CA ALA A 127 -7.23 -4.93 12.79
C ALA A 127 -5.88 -5.13 13.51
N TYR A 128 -4.79 -5.37 12.76
CA TYR A 128 -3.44 -5.51 13.32
C TYR A 128 -2.97 -4.22 13.99
N PHE A 129 -3.12 -3.07 13.32
CA PHE A 129 -2.80 -1.76 13.90
C PHE A 129 -3.56 -1.54 15.21
N GLU A 130 -4.87 -1.83 15.22
CA GLU A 130 -5.74 -1.64 16.38
C GLU A 130 -5.45 -2.60 17.54
N LEU A 131 -4.92 -3.79 17.29
CA LEU A 131 -4.64 -4.78 18.33
C LEU A 131 -3.20 -4.73 18.83
N ARG A 132 -2.23 -4.44 17.95
CA ARG A 132 -0.80 -4.67 18.21
C ARG A 132 0.03 -3.40 18.27
N LEU A 133 -0.47 -2.29 17.71
CA LEU A 133 0.24 -1.01 17.65
C LEU A 133 -0.50 0.11 18.37
N THR A 134 -1.32 -0.22 19.38
CA THR A 134 -2.18 0.74 20.10
C THR A 134 -1.44 1.94 20.68
N GLU A 135 -0.21 1.76 21.16
CA GLU A 135 0.63 2.84 21.73
C GLU A 135 1.14 3.83 20.67
N GLN A 136 1.08 3.47 19.39
CA GLN A 136 1.59 4.27 18.27
C GLN A 136 0.46 4.78 17.37
N LYS A 137 -0.74 4.95 17.93
CA LYS A 137 -1.95 5.34 17.17
C LYS A 137 -1.71 6.55 16.25
N ASP A 138 -1.01 7.56 16.75
CA ASP A 138 -0.72 8.79 15.99
C ASP A 138 0.09 8.52 14.71
N GLU A 139 0.88 7.44 14.67
CA GLU A 139 1.71 7.07 13.52
C GLU A 139 0.88 6.41 12.39
N TRP A 140 -0.17 5.66 12.74
CA TRP A 140 -0.92 4.84 11.76
C TRP A 140 -2.38 5.25 11.59
N GLU A 141 -2.92 6.16 12.41
CA GLU A 141 -4.33 6.53 12.34
C GLU A 141 -4.70 6.99 10.94
N LEU A 142 -3.91 7.88 10.32
CA LEU A 142 -4.14 8.36 8.95
C LEU A 142 -4.09 7.24 7.89
N LEU A 143 -3.20 6.25 8.06
CA LEU A 143 -3.10 5.09 7.16
C LEU A 143 -4.38 4.25 7.23
N THR A 144 -4.83 3.94 8.44
CA THR A 144 -6.04 3.16 8.66
C THR A 144 -7.30 3.92 8.25
N ASP A 145 -7.34 5.23 8.44
CA ASP A 145 -8.43 6.09 8.02
C ASP A 145 -8.65 6.06 6.52
N LYS A 146 -7.56 6.14 5.75
CA LYS A 146 -7.59 6.00 4.29
C LYS A 146 -8.09 4.63 3.87
N ALA A 147 -7.59 3.58 4.52
CA ALA A 147 -7.99 2.20 4.26
C ALA A 147 -9.47 1.92 4.61
N ARG A 148 -9.98 2.52 5.69
CA ARG A 148 -11.39 2.45 6.09
C ARG A 148 -12.30 3.09 5.05
N ARG A 149 -11.93 4.25 4.51
CA ARG A 149 -12.66 4.89 3.41
C ARG A 149 -12.68 3.99 2.17
N TRP A 150 -11.53 3.41 1.82
CA TRP A 150 -11.45 2.47 0.71
C TRP A 150 -12.33 1.23 0.92
N LEU A 151 -12.35 0.62 2.11
CA LEU A 151 -13.23 -0.51 2.44
C LEU A 151 -14.71 -0.14 2.35
N LEU A 152 -15.06 1.07 2.81
CA LEU A 152 -16.42 1.58 2.70
C LEU A 152 -16.83 1.73 1.23
N ASP A 153 -15.94 2.22 0.35
CA ASP A 153 -16.20 2.30 -1.08
C ASP A 153 -16.40 0.91 -1.71
N GLN A 154 -15.66 -0.10 -1.25
CA GLN A 154 -15.87 -1.49 -1.68
C GLN A 154 -17.26 -2.00 -1.26
N ALA A 155 -17.70 -1.68 -0.05
CA ALA A 155 -19.04 -2.03 0.43
C ALA A 155 -20.15 -1.29 -0.34
N LEU A 156 -19.94 0.01 -0.58
CA LEU A 156 -20.87 0.89 -1.31
C LEU A 156 -21.01 0.52 -2.79
N ALA A 157 -20.04 -0.21 -3.35
CA ALA A 157 -20.13 -0.69 -4.72
C ALA A 157 -21.35 -1.59 -4.94
N PHE A 158 -21.78 -2.34 -3.91
CA PHE A 158 -22.90 -3.28 -4.00
C PHE A 158 -24.11 -2.94 -3.11
N ASP A 159 -23.94 -2.22 -2.00
CA ASP A 159 -25.07 -1.69 -1.22
C ASP A 159 -24.95 -0.17 -1.06
N LYS A 160 -25.91 0.59 -1.58
CA LYS A 160 -25.86 2.07 -1.57
C LYS A 160 -26.21 2.68 -0.21
N ASP A 161 -26.76 1.90 0.72
CA ASP A 161 -27.02 2.38 2.08
C ASP A 161 -25.71 2.46 2.87
N VAL A 162 -25.27 3.68 3.18
CA VAL A 162 -24.04 3.94 3.93
C VAL A 162 -24.05 3.31 5.34
N THR A 163 -25.22 3.16 5.94
CA THR A 163 -25.37 2.53 7.27
C THR A 163 -25.17 1.03 7.16
N VAL A 164 -25.72 0.40 6.11
CA VAL A 164 -25.48 -1.02 5.84
C VAL A 164 -24.02 -1.23 5.50
N ALA A 165 -23.46 -0.47 4.56
CA ALA A 165 -22.05 -0.55 4.15
C ALA A 165 -21.09 -0.41 5.35
N ARG A 166 -21.34 0.54 6.26
CA ARG A 166 -20.53 0.68 7.49
C ARG A 166 -20.60 -0.57 8.36
N ARG A 167 -21.81 -1.12 8.60
CA ARG A 167 -21.97 -2.36 9.37
C ARG A 167 -21.25 -3.55 8.73
N LEU A 168 -21.24 -3.63 7.41
CA LEU A 168 -20.50 -4.66 6.68
C LEU A 168 -19.00 -4.57 6.94
N CYS A 169 -18.43 -3.36 6.86
CA CYS A 169 -17.04 -3.11 7.18
C CYS A 169 -16.72 -3.43 8.65
N ASP A 170 -17.57 -2.99 9.59
CA ASP A 170 -17.37 -3.24 11.02
C ASP A 170 -17.37 -4.75 11.34
N ASN A 171 -18.31 -5.49 10.77
CA ASN A 171 -18.36 -6.95 10.92
C ASN A 171 -17.14 -7.65 10.31
N LEU A 172 -16.65 -7.17 9.15
CA LEU A 172 -15.45 -7.72 8.52
C LEU A 172 -14.19 -7.47 9.37
N LEU A 173 -14.06 -6.28 9.95
CA LEU A 173 -12.96 -5.94 10.85
C LEU A 173 -13.00 -6.76 12.14
N GLU A 174 -14.18 -7.04 12.66
CA GLU A 174 -14.34 -7.91 13.83
C GLU A 174 -13.88 -9.34 13.54
N LEU A 175 -14.23 -9.90 12.38
CA LEU A 175 -13.71 -11.21 11.95
C LEU A 175 -12.19 -11.22 11.81
N ALA A 176 -11.62 -10.13 11.29
CA ALA A 176 -10.18 -9.97 11.18
C ALA A 176 -9.48 -9.93 12.55
N LYS A 177 -10.06 -9.22 13.53
CA LYS A 177 -9.57 -9.20 14.92
C LYS A 177 -9.59 -10.58 15.55
N GLN A 178 -10.71 -11.29 15.46
CA GLN A 178 -10.86 -12.65 15.98
C GLN A 178 -9.83 -13.62 15.36
N MET A 179 -9.56 -13.46 14.07
CA MET A 179 -8.52 -14.25 13.39
C MET A 179 -7.14 -13.96 13.96
N LEU A 180 -6.77 -12.68 14.14
CA LEU A 180 -5.48 -12.25 14.67
C LEU A 180 -5.28 -12.61 16.15
N GLU A 181 -6.33 -12.62 16.96
CA GLU A 181 -6.28 -13.06 18.35
C GLU A 181 -6.15 -14.58 18.46
N SER A 182 -6.72 -15.32 17.49
CA SER A 182 -6.57 -16.78 17.40
C SER A 182 -5.15 -17.19 16.99
N GLN A 183 -4.43 -16.35 16.25
CA GLN A 183 -3.01 -16.50 16.02
C GLN A 183 -2.27 -15.97 17.25
N LYS A 184 -1.73 -16.86 18.10
CA LYS A 184 -0.87 -16.48 19.23
C LYS A 184 0.50 -15.99 18.72
N ILE A 185 0.48 -14.78 18.15
CA ILE A 185 1.65 -13.97 17.80
C ILE A 185 1.95 -13.07 18.99
#